data_AF-A0A183DPN9-F1
#
_entry.id   AF-A0A183DPN9-F1
#
_cell.length_a   1.000
_cell.length_b   1.000
_cell.length_c   1.000
_cell.angle_alpha   90.00
_cell.angle_beta   90.00
_cell.angle_gamma   90.00
#
_symmetry.space_group_name_H-M   'P 1'
#
loop_
_entity.id
_entity.type
_entity.pdbx_description
1 polymer ?
#
loop_
_entity_poly.entity_id
_entity_poly.type
_entity_poly.pdbx_seq_one_letter_code
_entity_poly.pdbx_strand_id
1 'polypeptide(L)'
;MLNSDVDGTLEAILNILDTYDSKEVELELVKFDVGPPSESDIELAKDLGLLLYCFNIEVPVGLRRFAERLGVEINHFNVIYRLVEDLKSRLSDCLPEEVTFEQVGEGHVIKCFSVLVERKKQPVAGVLVDWGVLNKSDSLRVLRGTDVIYEGPIRSMQVGTQAVSSVNRNEEVGIALPNEKITFKLDDIIETYKEVKVKRRIEWYPPGF
;
A
#
# COMPACT_ATOMS: atom_id res chain seq x y z
N MET A 1 14.42 14.13 17.26
CA MET A 1 14.77 15.29 18.10
C MET A 1 13.94 16.49 17.68
N LEU A 2 13.74 17.45 18.59
CA LEU A 2 12.94 18.65 18.33
C LEU A 2 13.60 19.90 18.89
N ASN A 3 13.84 20.89 18.05
CA ASN A 3 14.31 22.21 18.45
C ASN A 3 13.24 23.26 18.15
N SER A 4 13.04 24.24 19.02
CA SER A 4 12.06 25.33 18.84
C SER A 4 12.64 26.70 19.16
N ASP A 5 12.08 27.77 18.60
CA ASP A 5 12.53 29.15 18.81
C ASP A 5 12.33 29.65 20.24
N VAL A 6 11.21 29.29 20.86
CA VAL A 6 10.84 29.66 22.23
C VAL A 6 10.21 28.49 22.98
N ASP A 7 10.31 28.52 24.32
CA ASP A 7 9.79 27.48 25.22
C ASP A 7 8.28 27.21 25.04
N GLY A 8 7.46 28.26 24.93
CA GLY A 8 6.01 28.10 24.84
C GLY A 8 5.55 27.31 23.61
N THR A 9 6.24 27.50 22.48
CA THR A 9 5.95 26.73 21.25
C THR A 9 6.47 25.31 21.38
N LEU A 10 7.62 25.11 22.04
CA LEU A 10 8.16 23.79 22.33
C LEU A 10 7.18 22.99 23.18
N GLU A 11 6.72 23.55 24.30
CA GLU A 11 5.72 22.92 25.17
C GLU A 11 4.43 22.57 24.42
N ALA A 12 3.95 23.46 23.55
CA ALA A 12 2.76 23.19 22.74
C ALA A 12 2.96 21.97 21.83
N ILE A 13 4.12 21.84 21.17
CA ILE A 13 4.43 20.68 20.34
C ILE A 13 4.56 19.43 21.20
N LEU A 14 5.28 19.49 22.33
CA LEU A 14 5.44 18.35 23.24
C LEU A 14 4.10 17.82 23.75
N ASN A 15 3.18 18.72 24.14
CA ASN A 15 1.84 18.35 24.57
C ASN A 15 1.05 17.63 23.47
N ILE A 16 1.26 18.00 22.20
CA ILE A 16 0.66 17.28 21.07
C ILE A 16 1.29 15.90 20.94
N LEU A 17 2.63 15.80 20.98
CA LEU A 17 3.33 14.51 20.86
C LEU A 17 2.95 13.54 22.00
N ASP A 18 2.67 14.03 23.20
CA ASP A 18 2.22 13.23 24.35
C ASP A 18 0.84 12.57 24.13
N THR A 19 0.04 13.10 23.20
CA THR A 19 -1.26 12.49 22.83
C THR A 19 -1.12 11.27 21.91
N TYR A 20 0.10 10.94 21.50
CA TYR A 20 0.36 9.78 20.63
C TYR A 20 0.13 8.46 21.37
N ASP A 21 -0.76 7.63 20.83
CA ASP A 21 -1.27 6.42 21.51
C ASP A 21 -1.27 5.15 20.65
N SER A 22 -0.60 5.17 19.49
CA SER A 22 -0.54 4.00 18.62
C SER A 22 0.29 2.86 19.23
N LYS A 23 -0.19 1.63 19.03
CA LYS A 23 0.49 0.39 19.48
C LYS A 23 1.37 -0.23 18.40
N GLU A 24 1.29 0.27 17.17
CA GLU A 24 1.93 -0.36 16.01
C GLU A 24 3.31 0.22 15.72
N VAL A 25 3.49 1.51 16.03
CA VAL A 25 4.75 2.23 15.85
C VAL A 25 4.99 3.03 17.11
N GLU A 26 6.19 2.94 17.68
CA GLU A 26 6.58 3.75 18.82
C GLU A 26 7.14 5.09 18.35
N LEU A 27 6.72 6.17 19.03
CA LEU A 27 7.28 7.50 18.84
C LEU A 27 8.14 7.83 20.06
N GLU A 28 9.44 8.00 19.87
CA GLU A 28 10.37 8.36 20.94
C GLU A 28 11.03 9.72 20.67
N LEU A 29 10.94 10.61 21.65
CA LEU A 29 11.61 11.90 21.61
C LEU A 29 12.92 11.85 22.41
N VAL A 30 14.04 11.64 21.70
CA VAL A 30 15.36 11.46 22.32
C VAL A 30 15.92 12.74 22.97
N LYS A 31 15.74 13.88 22.31
CA LYS A 31 16.18 15.19 22.80
C LYS A 31 15.27 16.28 22.27
N PHE A 32 15.01 17.28 23.11
CA PHE A 32 14.37 18.53 22.73
C PHE A 32 15.04 19.73 23.41
N ASP A 33 15.10 20.87 22.73
CA ASP A 33 15.79 22.07 23.23
C ASP A 33 15.27 23.36 22.57
N VAL A 34 15.59 24.51 23.16
CA VAL A 34 15.32 25.83 22.58
C VAL A 34 16.55 26.34 21.83
N GLY A 35 16.32 26.90 20.63
CA GLY A 35 17.36 27.38 19.73
C GLY A 35 17.85 26.30 18.74
N PRO A 36 18.77 26.66 17.83
CA PRO A 36 19.24 25.76 16.79
C PRO A 36 20.03 24.56 17.36
N PRO A 37 19.97 23.39 16.70
CA PRO A 37 20.77 22.23 17.08
C PRO A 37 22.27 22.53 16.98
N SER A 38 23.05 21.90 17.86
CA SER A 38 24.51 21.97 17.86
C SER A 38 25.14 20.91 16.94
N GLU A 39 26.45 21.01 16.68
CA GLU A 39 27.19 19.95 15.96
C GLU A 39 27.08 18.60 16.67
N SER A 40 27.13 18.60 18.01
CA SER A 40 26.96 17.39 18.82
C SER A 40 25.57 16.75 18.69
N ASP A 41 24.52 17.55 18.48
CA ASP A 41 23.18 17.03 18.22
C ASP A 41 23.09 16.33 16.86
N ILE A 42 23.78 16.87 15.86
CA ILE A 42 23.87 16.27 14.52
C ILE A 42 24.68 14.97 14.58
N GLU A 43 25.78 14.93 15.32
CA GLU A 43 26.56 13.71 15.54
C GLU A 43 25.73 12.62 16.24
N LEU A 44 25.03 12.99 17.32
CA LEU A 44 24.14 12.07 18.03
C LEU A 44 23.02 11.55 17.13
N ALA A 45 22.43 12.41 16.30
CA ALA A 45 21.40 12.01 15.37
C ALA A 45 21.93 11.05 14.29
N LYS A 46 23.13 11.28 13.77
CA LYS A 46 23.78 10.35 12.85
C LYS A 46 24.00 8.98 13.50
N ASP A 47 24.55 8.95 14.70
CA ASP A 47 24.91 7.70 15.37
C ASP A 47 23.68 6.86 15.77
N LEU A 48 22.56 7.52 16.06
CA LEU A 48 21.29 6.87 16.43
C LEU A 48 20.28 6.79 15.27
N GLY A 49 20.62 7.28 14.08
CA GLY A 49 19.70 7.32 12.92
C GLY A 49 18.45 8.19 13.13
N LEU A 50 18.60 9.28 13.89
CA LEU A 50 17.49 10.16 14.27
C LEU A 50 17.24 11.25 13.23
N LEU A 51 15.98 11.64 13.16
CA LEU A 51 15.53 12.83 12.46
C LEU A 51 15.56 14.05 13.38
N LEU A 52 15.94 15.22 12.85
CA LEU A 52 15.80 16.51 13.56
C LEU A 52 14.64 17.32 12.97
N TYR A 53 13.74 17.76 13.85
CA TYR A 53 12.76 18.79 13.55
C TYR A 53 13.18 20.13 14.15
N CYS A 54 13.15 21.19 13.35
CA CYS A 54 13.39 22.57 13.76
C CYS A 54 12.12 23.40 13.55
N PHE A 55 11.52 23.88 14.64
CA PHE A 55 10.33 24.71 14.61
C PHE A 55 10.67 26.19 14.76
N ASN A 56 10.28 27.00 13.77
CA ASN A 56 10.51 28.44 13.68
C ASN A 56 11.98 28.87 13.90
N ILE A 57 12.93 27.97 13.60
CA ILE A 57 14.36 28.22 13.72
C ILE A 57 15.02 28.21 12.33
N GLU A 58 15.84 29.23 12.10
CA GLU A 58 16.82 29.27 11.04
C GLU A 58 18.08 28.49 11.47
N VAL A 59 18.40 27.38 10.81
CA VAL A 59 19.63 26.63 11.09
C VAL A 59 20.78 27.26 10.32
N PRO A 60 21.89 27.62 11.00
CA PRO A 60 23.07 28.17 10.33
C PRO A 60 23.56 27.30 9.16
N VAL A 61 23.96 27.94 8.06
CA VAL A 61 24.39 27.26 6.83
C VAL A 61 25.52 26.25 7.08
N GLY A 62 26.44 26.56 8.00
CA GLY A 62 27.52 25.65 8.39
C GLY A 62 27.00 24.34 8.97
N LEU A 63 26.01 24.41 9.85
CA LEU A 63 25.38 23.23 10.47
C LEU A 63 24.55 22.43 9.47
N ARG A 64 23.81 23.10 8.57
CA ARG A 64 23.06 22.39 7.52
C ARG A 64 24.00 21.60 6.60
N ARG A 65 25.11 22.19 6.17
CA ARG A 65 26.14 21.49 5.37
C ARG A 65 26.79 20.34 6.15
N PHE A 66 26.97 20.51 7.47
CA PHE A 66 27.50 19.46 8.32
C PHE A 66 26.55 18.27 8.40
N ALA A 67 25.26 18.51 8.60
CA ALA A 67 24.21 17.49 8.59
C ALA A 67 24.12 16.77 7.25
N GLU A 68 24.08 17.51 6.14
CA GLU A 68 24.08 16.93 4.78
C GLU A 68 25.28 16.00 4.54
N ARG A 69 26.49 16.40 4.99
CA ARG A 69 27.70 15.58 4.88
C ARG A 69 27.61 14.30 5.70
N LEU A 70 26.93 14.34 6.84
CA LEU A 70 26.72 13.17 7.71
C LEU A 70 25.48 12.34 7.32
N GLY A 71 24.71 12.77 6.32
CA GLY A 71 23.47 12.11 5.93
C GLY A 71 22.34 12.29 6.95
N VAL A 72 22.41 13.31 7.81
CA VAL A 72 21.41 13.62 8.82
C VAL A 72 20.36 14.55 8.23
N GLU A 73 19.10 14.15 8.33
CA GLU A 73 17.97 14.93 7.84
C GLU A 73 17.54 15.98 8.89
N ILE A 74 17.43 17.24 8.46
CA ILE A 74 16.93 18.35 9.27
C ILE A 74 15.73 18.97 8.55
N ASN A 75 14.55 18.87 9.17
CA ASN A 75 13.31 19.40 8.62
C ASN A 75 12.86 20.65 9.37
N HIS A 76 12.55 21.68 8.59
CA HIS A 76 12.14 22.98 9.10
C HIS A 76 10.65 23.18 8.96
N PHE A 77 10.01 23.62 10.05
CA PHE A 77 8.60 23.94 10.08
C PHE A 77 8.38 25.30 10.74
N ASN A 78 7.36 26.02 10.30
CA ASN A 78 6.88 27.25 10.92
C ASN A 78 5.38 27.19 11.25
N VAL A 79 4.74 26.04 11.00
CA VAL A 79 3.33 25.77 11.26
C VAL A 79 3.22 24.40 11.91
N ILE A 80 2.66 24.31 13.12
CA ILE A 80 2.64 23.08 13.93
C ILE A 80 1.91 21.96 13.20
N TYR A 81 0.78 22.26 12.56
CA TYR A 81 0.00 21.29 11.77
C TYR A 81 0.83 20.58 10.71
N ARG A 82 1.74 21.30 10.03
CA ARG A 82 2.61 20.71 9.01
C ARG A 82 3.68 19.79 9.59
N LEU A 83 4.22 20.14 10.77
CA LEU A 83 5.16 19.29 11.48
C LEU A 83 4.49 17.98 11.90
N VAL A 84 3.30 18.08 12.48
CA VAL A 84 2.50 16.92 12.91
C VAL A 84 2.11 16.07 11.71
N GLU A 85 1.74 16.67 10.58
CA GLU A 85 1.41 15.95 9.35
C GLU A 85 2.62 15.20 8.76
N ASP A 86 3.80 15.83 8.70
CA ASP A 86 5.04 15.17 8.28
C ASP A 86 5.39 14.01 9.23
N LEU A 87 5.27 14.23 10.55
CA LEU A 87 5.48 13.19 11.54
C LEU A 87 4.51 12.02 11.35
N LYS A 88 3.22 12.28 11.14
CA LYS A 88 2.22 11.24 10.85
C LYS A 88 2.57 10.47 9.58
N SER A 89 3.02 11.16 8.52
CA SER A 89 3.44 10.51 7.28
C SER A 89 4.61 9.56 7.52
N ARG A 90 5.64 10.01 8.25
CA ARG A 90 6.81 9.18 8.54
C ARG A 90 6.48 7.97 9.41
N LEU A 91 5.67 8.17 10.45
CA LEU A 91 5.16 7.07 11.27
C LEU A 91 4.35 6.07 10.43
N SER A 92 3.60 6.56 9.44
CA SER A 92 2.85 5.71 8.52
C SER A 92 3.76 4.92 7.57
N ASP A 93 4.88 5.49 7.13
CA ASP A 93 5.86 4.78 6.29
C ASP A 93 6.58 3.66 7.05
N CYS A 94 6.58 3.68 8.39
CA CYS A 94 7.05 2.57 9.22
C CYS A 94 6.05 1.41 9.30
N LEU A 95 4.78 1.61 8.91
CA LEU A 95 3.77 0.56 8.93
C LEU A 95 3.96 -0.39 7.74
N PRO A 96 3.75 -1.71 7.93
CA PRO A 96 3.67 -2.63 6.80
C PRO A 96 2.49 -2.27 5.90
N GLU A 97 2.65 -2.42 4.58
CA GLU A 97 1.55 -2.25 3.64
C GLU A 97 0.47 -3.30 3.89
N GLU A 98 -0.80 -2.89 3.77
CA GLU A 98 -1.93 -3.79 3.85
C GLU A 98 -2.22 -4.37 2.47
N VAL A 99 -2.46 -5.68 2.41
CA VAL A 99 -2.85 -6.35 1.18
C VAL A 99 -4.37 -6.40 1.12
N THR A 100 -4.94 -5.75 0.10
CA THR A 100 -6.38 -5.75 -0.18
C THR A 100 -6.65 -6.38 -1.55
N PHE A 101 -7.86 -6.87 -1.75
CA PHE A 101 -8.29 -7.43 -3.04
C PHE A 101 -9.32 -6.51 -3.67
N GLU A 102 -9.01 -6.01 -4.85
CA GLU A 102 -9.92 -5.18 -5.65
C GLU A 102 -10.44 -6.01 -6.82
N GLN A 103 -11.76 -6.03 -7.03
CA GLN A 103 -12.34 -6.64 -8.22
C GLN A 103 -12.01 -5.76 -9.44
N VAL A 104 -11.38 -6.34 -10.45
CA VAL A 104 -10.89 -5.61 -11.64
C VAL A 104 -11.60 -6.00 -12.93
N GLY A 105 -12.39 -7.07 -12.90
CA GLY A 105 -13.14 -7.53 -14.05
C GLY A 105 -14.19 -8.57 -13.68
N GLU A 106 -15.20 -8.65 -14.53
CA GLU A 106 -16.29 -9.62 -14.45
C GLU A 106 -16.67 -10.07 -15.86
N GLY A 107 -17.03 -11.34 -15.98
CA GLY A 107 -17.65 -11.89 -17.18
C GLY A 107 -18.52 -13.08 -16.85
N HIS A 108 -19.33 -13.50 -17.81
CA HIS A 108 -20.18 -14.69 -17.66
C HIS A 108 -19.80 -15.77 -18.67
N VAL A 109 -20.00 -17.02 -18.28
CA VAL A 109 -19.74 -18.19 -19.12
C VAL A 109 -20.82 -18.32 -20.20
N ILE A 110 -20.44 -18.09 -21.46
CA ILE A 110 -21.31 -18.25 -22.63
C ILE A 110 -21.19 -19.64 -23.29
N LYS A 111 -20.11 -20.38 -22.99
CA LYS A 111 -19.88 -21.70 -23.56
C LYS A 111 -18.98 -22.54 -22.66
N CYS A 112 -19.29 -23.82 -22.50
CA CYS A 112 -18.42 -24.78 -21.83
C CYS A 112 -17.85 -25.78 -22.84
N PHE A 113 -16.55 -26.02 -22.81
CA PHE A 113 -15.92 -27.06 -23.63
C PHE A 113 -14.80 -27.77 -22.88
N SER A 114 -14.26 -28.83 -23.46
CA SER A 114 -13.14 -29.57 -22.88
C SER A 114 -12.09 -29.81 -23.95
N VAL A 115 -10.84 -29.54 -23.60
CA VAL A 115 -9.68 -29.74 -24.49
C VAL A 115 -8.78 -30.83 -23.93
N LEU A 116 -8.08 -31.55 -24.80
CA LEU A 116 -7.09 -32.55 -24.39
C LEU A 116 -5.74 -31.87 -24.22
N VAL A 117 -5.28 -31.73 -22.97
CA VAL A 117 -3.95 -31.22 -22.62
C VAL A 117 -3.18 -32.37 -21.98
N GLU A 118 -2.03 -32.74 -22.55
CA GLU A 118 -1.19 -33.85 -22.02
C GLU A 118 -1.96 -35.16 -21.80
N ARG A 119 -2.89 -35.48 -22.72
CA ARG A 119 -3.79 -36.65 -22.66
C ARG A 119 -4.81 -36.63 -21.50
N LYS A 120 -4.98 -35.51 -20.80
CA LYS A 120 -6.04 -35.28 -19.81
C LYS A 120 -7.09 -34.32 -20.36
N LYS A 121 -8.36 -34.53 -19.99
CA LYS A 121 -9.44 -33.62 -20.33
C LYS A 121 -9.39 -32.41 -19.38
N GLN A 122 -9.12 -31.23 -19.94
CA GLN A 122 -9.16 -29.96 -19.24
C GLN A 122 -10.48 -29.25 -19.55
N PRO A 123 -11.34 -28.96 -18.56
CA PRO A 123 -12.49 -28.09 -18.73
C PRO A 123 -12.05 -26.66 -19.03
N VAL A 124 -12.75 -26.01 -19.96
CA VAL A 124 -12.54 -24.62 -20.37
C VAL A 124 -13.89 -23.90 -20.43
N ALA A 125 -13.96 -22.73 -19.83
CA ALA A 125 -15.06 -21.80 -19.97
C ALA A 125 -14.75 -20.79 -21.07
N GLY A 126 -15.61 -20.69 -22.08
CA GLY A 126 -15.69 -19.51 -22.95
C GLY A 126 -16.48 -18.44 -22.21
N VAL A 127 -15.81 -17.34 -21.89
CA VAL A 127 -16.31 -16.25 -21.07
C VAL A 127 -16.40 -15.00 -21.94
N LEU A 128 -17.54 -14.29 -21.87
CA LEU A 128 -17.68 -12.95 -22.41
C LEU A 128 -17.44 -11.95 -21.27
N VAL A 129 -16.52 -11.00 -21.47
CA VAL A 129 -16.22 -9.99 -20.45
C VAL A 129 -17.30 -8.91 -20.42
N ASP A 130 -18.01 -8.77 -19.31
CA ASP A 130 -19.11 -7.82 -19.13
C ASP A 130 -18.60 -6.43 -18.76
N TRP A 131 -17.62 -6.39 -17.86
CA TRP A 131 -17.01 -5.17 -17.34
C TRP A 131 -15.54 -5.41 -16.93
N GLY A 132 -14.76 -4.33 -16.96
CA GLY A 132 -13.36 -4.35 -16.53
C GLY A 132 -12.44 -5.11 -17.49
N VAL A 133 -11.40 -5.70 -16.92
CA VAL A 133 -10.36 -6.44 -17.63
C VAL A 133 -10.05 -7.71 -16.86
N LEU A 134 -10.03 -8.85 -17.55
CA LEU A 134 -9.56 -10.11 -16.98
C LEU A 134 -8.07 -10.25 -17.27
N ASN A 135 -7.22 -10.34 -16.25
CA ASN A 135 -5.79 -10.63 -16.43
C ASN A 135 -5.42 -12.02 -15.96
N LYS A 136 -4.49 -12.65 -16.68
CA LYS A 136 -4.02 -14.01 -16.40
C LYS A 136 -3.28 -14.13 -15.06
N SER A 137 -2.69 -13.04 -14.59
CA SER A 137 -1.97 -12.93 -13.32
C SER A 137 -2.90 -12.79 -12.11
N ASP A 138 -4.16 -12.41 -12.32
CA ASP A 138 -5.09 -12.12 -11.25
C ASP A 138 -5.66 -13.41 -10.65
N SER A 139 -6.15 -13.31 -9.42
CA SER A 139 -6.95 -14.38 -8.81
C SER A 139 -8.36 -14.32 -9.36
N LEU A 140 -9.00 -15.47 -9.52
CA LEU A 140 -10.33 -15.59 -10.09
C LEU A 140 -11.26 -16.31 -9.12
N ARG A 141 -12.52 -15.87 -9.09
CA ARG A 141 -13.63 -16.53 -8.42
C ARG A 141 -14.66 -16.98 -9.46
N VAL A 142 -15.12 -18.23 -9.34
CA VAL A 142 -16.26 -18.74 -10.12
C VAL A 142 -17.47 -18.81 -9.21
N LEU A 143 -18.51 -18.08 -9.56
CA LEU A 143 -19.79 -18.03 -8.86
C LEU A 143 -20.86 -18.74 -9.67
N ARG A 144 -21.71 -19.50 -8.98
CA ARG A 144 -22.90 -20.10 -9.56
C ARG A 144 -24.11 -19.72 -8.71
N GLY A 145 -24.85 -18.71 -9.18
CA GLY A 145 -25.82 -18.03 -8.32
C GLY A 145 -25.07 -17.37 -7.16
N THR A 146 -25.29 -17.83 -5.94
CA THR A 146 -24.61 -17.32 -4.73
C THR A 146 -23.44 -18.18 -4.26
N ASP A 147 -23.23 -19.36 -4.86
CA ASP A 147 -22.24 -20.32 -4.39
C ASP A 147 -20.86 -20.07 -5.04
N VAL A 148 -19.81 -20.05 -4.21
CA VAL A 148 -18.42 -20.01 -4.68
C VAL A 148 -17.98 -21.42 -5.07
N ILE A 149 -17.84 -21.66 -6.37
CA ILE A 149 -17.43 -22.96 -6.93
C ILE A 149 -15.90 -23.08 -6.96
N TYR A 150 -15.22 -21.95 -7.15
CA TYR A 150 -13.77 -21.86 -7.19
C TYR A 150 -13.29 -20.50 -6.73
N GLU A 151 -12.14 -20.48 -6.08
CA GLU A 151 -11.35 -19.29 -5.83
C GLU A 151 -9.87 -19.65 -5.93
N GLY A 152 -9.12 -18.90 -6.73
CA GLY A 152 -7.68 -19.13 -6.90
C GLY A 152 -7.13 -18.69 -8.25
N PRO A 153 -5.91 -19.14 -8.61
CA PRO A 153 -5.23 -18.66 -9.80
C PRO A 153 -5.82 -19.25 -11.09
N ILE A 154 -5.68 -18.50 -12.17
CA ILE A 154 -6.03 -18.98 -13.51
C ILE A 154 -4.93 -19.94 -14.01
N ARG A 155 -5.27 -21.01 -14.75
CA ARG A 155 -4.24 -21.87 -15.41
C ARG A 155 -3.85 -21.32 -16.77
N SER A 156 -4.83 -21.00 -17.61
CA SER A 156 -4.60 -20.42 -18.94
C SER A 156 -5.75 -19.53 -19.39
N MET A 157 -5.42 -18.53 -20.21
CA MET A 157 -6.35 -17.68 -20.94
C MET A 157 -5.99 -17.71 -22.41
N GLN A 158 -6.95 -17.98 -23.29
CA GLN A 158 -6.73 -18.11 -24.72
C GLN A 158 -7.85 -17.46 -25.53
N VAL A 159 -7.50 -16.74 -26.59
CA VAL A 159 -8.44 -16.27 -27.62
C VAL A 159 -8.17 -17.09 -28.88
N GLY A 160 -9.14 -17.92 -29.27
CA GLY A 160 -8.92 -18.96 -30.28
C GLY A 160 -7.86 -19.96 -29.82
N THR A 161 -6.68 -19.92 -30.42
CA THR A 161 -5.52 -20.77 -30.06
C THR A 161 -4.35 -19.99 -29.46
N GLN A 162 -4.46 -18.66 -29.35
CA GLN A 162 -3.38 -17.80 -28.87
C GLN A 162 -3.51 -17.55 -27.37
N ALA A 163 -2.42 -17.75 -26.63
CA ALA A 163 -2.36 -17.38 -25.22
C ALA A 163 -2.34 -15.86 -25.06
N VAL A 164 -3.16 -15.36 -24.14
CA VAL A 164 -3.29 -13.92 -23.87
C VAL A 164 -3.04 -13.64 -22.39
N SER A 165 -2.47 -12.47 -22.10
CA SER A 165 -2.25 -12.00 -20.72
C SER A 165 -3.41 -11.21 -20.16
N SER A 166 -4.20 -10.55 -21.02
CA SER A 166 -5.32 -9.69 -20.63
C SER A 166 -6.40 -9.70 -21.70
N VAL A 167 -7.65 -9.58 -21.30
CA VAL A 167 -8.82 -9.46 -22.19
C VAL A 167 -9.77 -8.40 -21.66
N ASN A 168 -10.21 -7.50 -22.53
CA ASN A 168 -11.03 -6.34 -22.18
C ASN A 168 -12.52 -6.63 -22.28
N ARG A 169 -13.32 -5.70 -21.78
CA ARG A 169 -14.78 -5.67 -21.95
C ARG A 169 -15.22 -5.92 -23.40
N ASN A 170 -16.29 -6.70 -23.55
CA ASN A 170 -16.90 -7.13 -24.82
C ASN A 170 -16.04 -8.07 -25.68
N GLU A 171 -14.95 -8.60 -25.15
CA GLU A 171 -14.15 -9.63 -25.80
C GLU A 171 -14.44 -11.02 -25.19
N GLU A 172 -14.22 -12.06 -25.99
CA GLU A 172 -14.38 -13.46 -25.55
C GLU A 172 -13.03 -14.09 -25.22
N VAL A 173 -12.99 -14.89 -24.15
CA VAL A 173 -11.78 -15.61 -23.74
C VAL A 173 -12.10 -17.01 -23.22
N GLY A 174 -11.27 -17.97 -23.62
CA GLY A 174 -11.24 -19.31 -23.06
C GLY A 174 -10.39 -19.35 -21.79
N ILE A 175 -11.01 -19.66 -20.66
CA ILE A 175 -10.37 -19.75 -19.34
C ILE A 175 -10.33 -21.20 -18.87
N ALA A 176 -9.15 -21.67 -18.48
CA ALA A 176 -8.99 -22.94 -17.78
C ALA A 176 -8.44 -22.72 -16.37
N LEU A 177 -8.88 -23.55 -15.43
CA LEU A 177 -8.43 -23.53 -14.04
C LEU A 177 -7.43 -24.65 -13.77
N PRO A 178 -6.55 -24.50 -12.76
CA PRO A 178 -5.63 -25.56 -12.36
C PRO A 178 -6.36 -26.81 -11.88
N ASN A 179 -7.53 -26.63 -11.26
CA ASN A 179 -8.36 -27.74 -10.78
C ASN A 179 -9.25 -28.28 -11.91
N GLU A 180 -8.80 -29.37 -12.53
CA GLU A 180 -9.50 -30.08 -13.62
C GLU A 180 -10.84 -30.72 -13.20
N LYS A 181 -11.15 -30.81 -11.90
CA LYS A 181 -12.43 -31.35 -11.40
C LYS A 181 -13.58 -30.34 -11.48
N ILE A 182 -13.27 -29.07 -11.69
CA ILE A 182 -14.26 -28.01 -11.73
C ILE A 182 -14.96 -28.03 -13.08
N THR A 183 -16.29 -28.17 -13.03
CA THR A 183 -17.14 -28.14 -14.21
C THR A 183 -17.88 -26.82 -14.26
N PHE A 184 -17.61 -26.04 -15.30
CA PHE A 184 -18.32 -24.81 -15.59
C PHE A 184 -19.72 -25.09 -16.13
N LYS A 185 -20.64 -24.17 -15.89
CA LYS A 185 -21.98 -24.14 -16.48
C LYS A 185 -22.18 -22.81 -17.18
N LEU A 186 -23.13 -22.80 -18.11
CA LEU A 186 -23.62 -21.55 -18.69
C LEU A 186 -24.12 -20.63 -17.58
N ASP A 187 -23.87 -19.33 -17.76
CA ASP A 187 -24.21 -18.26 -16.82
C ASP A 187 -23.49 -18.32 -15.47
N ASP A 188 -22.48 -19.18 -15.29
CA ASP A 188 -21.53 -19.01 -14.17
C ASP A 188 -20.86 -17.65 -14.31
N ILE A 189 -20.75 -16.91 -13.21
CA ILE A 189 -20.08 -15.60 -13.17
C ILE A 189 -18.61 -15.79 -12.80
N ILE A 190 -17.75 -15.07 -13.51
CA ILE A 190 -16.30 -15.08 -13.35
C ILE A 190 -15.87 -13.69 -12.91
N GLU A 191 -15.38 -13.58 -11.68
CA GLU A 191 -14.84 -12.34 -11.15
C GLU A 191 -13.32 -12.48 -11.03
N THR A 192 -12.56 -11.46 -11.44
CA THR A 192 -11.12 -11.39 -11.19
C THR A 192 -10.77 -10.32 -10.19
N TYR A 193 -9.88 -10.67 -9.28
CA TYR A 193 -9.41 -9.84 -8.19
C TYR A 193 -7.91 -9.64 -8.30
N LYS A 194 -7.50 -8.38 -8.17
CA LYS A 194 -6.10 -8.00 -8.11
C LYS A 194 -5.70 -7.75 -6.66
N GLU A 195 -4.54 -8.27 -6.30
CA GLU A 195 -3.88 -7.91 -5.05
C GLU A 195 -3.36 -6.47 -5.16
N VAL A 196 -3.88 -5.59 -4.32
CA VAL A 196 -3.47 -4.19 -4.23
C VAL A 196 -2.84 -3.96 -2.87
N LYS A 197 -1.58 -3.56 -2.88
CA LYS A 197 -0.89 -3.10 -1.67
C LYS A 197 -1.30 -1.67 -1.39
N VAL A 198 -1.89 -1.45 -0.22
CA VAL A 198 -2.36 -0.15 0.23
C VAL A 198 -1.46 0.30 1.36
N LYS A 199 -0.90 1.51 1.22
CA LYS A 199 -0.17 2.15 2.31
C LYS A 199 -1.13 2.44 3.45
N ARG A 200 -0.82 1.90 4.62
CA ARG A 200 -1.55 2.18 5.85
C ARG A 200 -1.22 3.59 6.33
N ARG A 201 -2.10 4.15 7.17
CA ARG A 201 -1.88 5.43 7.83
C ARG A 201 -1.95 5.24 9.33
N ILE A 202 -1.09 5.96 10.05
CA ILE A 202 -1.10 5.96 11.49
C ILE A 202 -2.42 6.55 12.01
N GLU A 203 -3.10 5.80 12.87
CA GLU A 203 -4.32 6.25 13.55
C GLU A 203 -3.92 7.06 14.78
N TRP A 204 -3.59 8.33 14.57
CA TRP A 204 -3.33 9.29 15.63
C TRP A 204 -4.02 10.61 15.31
N TYR A 205 -4.90 11.07 16.20
CA TYR A 205 -5.76 12.24 16.00
C TYR A 205 -5.56 13.23 17.15
N PRO A 206 -4.50 14.04 17.11
CA PRO A 206 -4.22 14.97 18.20
C PRO A 206 -5.36 16.01 18.36
N PRO A 207 -5.79 16.34 19.59
CA PRO A 207 -6.89 17.26 19.84
C PRO A 207 -6.57 18.68 19.36
N GLY A 208 -7.51 19.30 18.63
CA GLY A 208 -7.32 20.62 18.00
C GLY A 208 -6.70 20.58 16.60
N PHE A 209 -6.59 19.37 16.03
CA PHE A 209 -6.05 19.06 14.69
C PHE A 209 -7.02 18.19 13.90
#